data_AF-A0A1F6PZF9-F1
#
_entry.id   AF-A0A1F6PZF9-F1
#
_cell.length_a   1.000
_cell.length_b   1.000
_cell.length_c   1.000
_cell.angle_alpha   90.00
_cell.angle_beta   90.00
_cell.angle_gamma   90.00
#
_symmetry.space_group_name_H-M   'P 1'
#
loop_
_entity.id
_entity.type
_entity.pdbx_description
1 polymer ?
#
loop_
_entity_poly.entity_id
_entity_poly.type
_entity_poly.pdbx_seq_one_letter_code
_entity_poly.pdbx_strand_id
1 'polypeptide(L)'
;MLNKNKRFQIYLKGENKTEKIRSFKRIGDKYSITFTDGKTFTYNIKNVRITESALCDKKSANCFDYLKEVAAAIGLKVEIETGKVVNILSYNYSKIDFVLPDSMLGAFLCGKLPEVKSEKSGVAYCGAFFKETKPSKPEVIIDTIYPFGFNASQKDAVDKALTNQLSIIEGPPGTGKTQTILNIIANAVMRGESVAVVSSNNSATKNVFEKLEKYKVDFIAAYLGNTANKKDFINSQKPLPDMTGWKLLSKDVATLQQKLKQLYKELQEKLFLQNELSALKQELSALKTEEKHFLKYFDSFDAETEPEEFKKIDKSEKVLKMWLLCETYENTPQDNGLMAFIKRILEYLKVWSGRKTVIQKLLKQYSRHYLIAIFQQRFYELKIAELTQRTSKLKNELDLYDFSAKMREYSEISAQLFRTKLAWQYANKNRKIYELS
;
A
#
# COMPACT_ATOMS: atom_id res chain seq x y z
N MET A 1 -11.57 -25.50 30.65
CA MET A 1 -10.32 -26.11 30.15
C MET A 1 -10.11 -25.64 28.72
N LEU A 2 -9.01 -24.92 28.43
CA LEU A 2 -8.37 -24.82 27.10
C LEU A 2 -7.23 -23.79 27.16
N ASN A 3 -6.23 -24.00 28.03
CA ASN A 3 -4.95 -23.32 27.85
C ASN A 3 -4.00 -24.29 27.15
N LYS A 4 -4.26 -24.48 25.84
CA LYS A 4 -3.44 -25.30 24.93
C LYS A 4 -2.31 -24.47 24.27
N ASN A 5 -2.02 -23.28 24.78
CA ASN A 5 -1.02 -22.41 24.18
C ASN A 5 0.36 -22.75 24.75
N LYS A 6 1.32 -23.02 23.87
CA LYS A 6 2.73 -23.21 24.24
C LYS A 6 3.27 -21.87 24.71
N ARG A 7 3.82 -21.84 25.93
CA ARG A 7 4.43 -20.62 26.49
C ARG A 7 5.73 -20.25 25.76
N PHE A 8 6.55 -21.24 25.44
CA PHE A 8 7.86 -21.05 24.82
C PHE A 8 8.02 -21.89 23.56
N GLN A 9 8.77 -21.37 22.60
CA GLN A 9 9.33 -22.10 21.49
C GLN A 9 10.85 -22.13 21.64
N ILE A 10 11.44 -23.32 21.59
CA ILE A 10 12.85 -23.56 21.90
C ILE A 10 13.54 -24.23 20.72
N TYR A 11 14.56 -23.56 20.20
CA TYR A 11 15.45 -24.07 19.17
C TYR A 11 16.83 -24.35 19.75
N LEU A 12 17.36 -25.54 19.45
CA LEU A 12 18.73 -25.94 19.78
C LEU A 12 19.49 -26.16 18.48
N LYS A 13 20.60 -25.44 18.27
CA LYS A 13 21.40 -25.47 17.04
C LYS A 13 20.57 -25.30 15.75
N GLY A 14 19.52 -24.47 15.81
CA GLY A 14 18.63 -24.19 14.67
C GLY A 14 17.48 -25.18 14.48
N GLU A 15 17.41 -26.26 15.25
CA GLU A 15 16.30 -27.22 15.19
C GLU A 15 15.27 -26.95 16.29
N ASN A 16 13.98 -26.96 15.94
CA ASN A 16 12.91 -26.86 16.93
C ASN A 16 12.88 -28.12 17.79
N LYS A 17 13.12 -27.98 19.09
CA LYS A 17 13.11 -29.06 20.10
C LYS A 17 12.09 -28.83 21.21
N THR A 18 11.17 -27.89 21.02
CA THR A 18 10.21 -27.43 22.05
C THR A 18 9.52 -28.59 22.78
N GLU A 19 8.99 -29.58 22.03
CA GLU A 19 8.23 -30.69 22.63
C GLU A 19 9.11 -31.72 23.37
N LYS A 20 10.41 -31.70 23.11
CA LYS A 20 11.37 -32.62 23.75
C LYS A 20 12.00 -32.01 25.00
N ILE A 21 11.72 -30.76 25.32
CA ILE A 21 12.35 -30.02 26.42
C ILE A 21 11.36 -29.89 27.57
N ARG A 22 11.78 -30.35 28.75
CA ARG A 22 11.02 -30.27 30.00
C ARG A 22 11.26 -28.95 30.71
N SER A 23 12.52 -28.52 30.81
CA SER A 23 12.89 -27.27 31.46
C SER A 23 14.23 -26.73 30.95
N PHE A 24 14.48 -25.45 31.19
CA PHE A 24 15.74 -24.80 30.90
C PHE A 24 16.14 -23.86 32.03
N LYS A 25 17.44 -23.72 32.27
CA LYS A 25 18.00 -22.78 33.25
C LYS A 25 19.24 -22.10 32.66
N ARG A 26 19.29 -20.78 32.75
CA ARG A 26 20.50 -20.02 32.37
C ARG A 26 21.54 -20.11 33.48
N ILE A 27 22.77 -20.45 33.13
CA ILE A 27 23.93 -20.58 34.03
C ILE A 27 25.09 -19.85 33.36
N GLY A 28 25.29 -18.57 33.71
CA GLY A 28 26.27 -17.69 33.04
C GLY A 28 25.99 -17.56 31.54
N ASP A 29 26.98 -17.94 30.72
CA ASP A 29 26.94 -17.91 29.24
C ASP A 29 26.41 -19.21 28.62
N LYS A 30 25.85 -20.11 29.43
CA LYS A 30 25.29 -21.38 28.98
C LYS A 30 23.85 -21.55 29.43
N TYR A 31 23.12 -22.39 28.71
CA TYR A 31 21.83 -22.91 29.13
C TYR A 31 21.99 -24.38 29.50
N SER A 32 21.51 -24.75 30.69
CA SER A 32 21.23 -26.13 31.05
C SER A 32 19.83 -26.47 30.57
N ILE A 33 19.71 -27.46 29.68
CA ILE A 33 18.44 -27.90 29.08
C ILE A 33 18.17 -29.33 29.53
N THR A 34 17.04 -29.54 30.22
CA THR A 34 16.56 -30.86 30.62
C THR A 34 15.49 -31.34 29.65
N PHE A 35 15.71 -32.50 29.05
CA PHE A 35 14.82 -33.14 28.10
C PHE A 35 13.72 -33.94 28.80
N THR A 36 12.68 -34.31 28.06
CA THR A 36 11.55 -35.11 28.57
C THR A 36 11.96 -36.52 29.00
N ASP A 37 13.05 -37.06 28.46
CA ASP A 37 13.67 -38.32 28.88
C ASP A 37 14.51 -38.20 30.17
N GLY A 38 14.55 -37.02 30.80
CA GLY A 38 15.28 -36.73 32.03
C GLY A 38 16.75 -36.37 31.82
N LYS A 39 17.31 -36.52 30.62
CA LYS A 39 18.71 -36.15 30.35
C LYS A 39 18.89 -34.65 30.34
N THR A 40 19.99 -34.18 30.92
CA THR A 40 20.31 -32.76 30.99
C THR A 40 21.61 -32.48 30.25
N PHE A 41 21.58 -31.52 29.33
CA PHE A 41 22.73 -31.12 28.53
C PHE A 41 22.94 -29.61 28.60
N THR A 42 24.20 -29.21 28.53
CA THR A 42 24.60 -27.81 28.58
C THR A 42 24.93 -27.30 27.18
N TYR A 43 24.29 -26.20 26.76
CA TYR A 43 24.48 -25.56 25.46
C TYR A 43 25.02 -24.15 25.63
N ASN A 44 25.91 -23.72 24.73
CA ASN A 44 26.32 -22.32 24.64
C ASN A 44 25.12 -21.44 24.27
N ILE A 45 25.03 -20.22 24.81
CA ILE A 45 23.97 -19.25 24.52
C ILE A 45 23.73 -19.03 23.01
N LYS A 46 24.79 -19.06 22.19
CA LYS A 46 24.70 -18.90 20.73
C LYS A 46 23.93 -20.02 20.03
N ASN A 47 23.82 -21.18 20.67
CA ASN A 47 23.16 -22.37 20.12
C ASN A 47 21.74 -22.56 20.66
N VAL A 48 21.23 -21.64 21.50
CA VAL A 48 19.92 -21.76 22.14
C VAL A 48 19.12 -20.52 21.85
N ARG A 49 17.99 -20.68 21.15
CA ARG A 49 16.99 -19.63 20.96
C ARG A 49 15.72 -20.04 21.67
N ILE A 50 15.37 -19.30 22.73
CA ILE A 50 14.14 -19.47 23.49
C ILE A 50 13.30 -18.23 23.25
N THR A 51 12.08 -18.40 22.78
CA THR A 51 11.17 -17.31 22.46
C THR A 51 9.85 -17.54 23.19
N GLU A 52 9.43 -16.56 23.99
CA GLU A 52 8.12 -16.59 24.65
C GLU A 52 7.03 -16.21 23.66
N SER A 53 5.84 -16.80 23.79
CA SER A 53 4.73 -16.51 22.86
C SER A 53 4.15 -15.11 23.10
N ALA A 54 3.71 -14.46 22.03
CA ALA A 54 2.89 -13.25 22.10
C ALA A 54 1.61 -13.46 22.93
N LEU A 55 1.09 -14.69 22.98
CA LEU A 55 -0.11 -15.06 23.75
C LEU A 55 0.14 -15.09 25.27
N CYS A 56 1.37 -14.85 25.74
CA CYS A 56 1.63 -14.69 27.18
C CYS A 56 1.23 -13.31 27.69
N ASP A 57 1.16 -12.31 26.79
CA ASP A 57 0.60 -11.00 27.09
C ASP A 57 -0.93 -11.09 27.14
N LYS A 58 -1.54 -10.58 28.21
CA LYS A 58 -2.98 -10.66 28.45
C LYS A 58 -3.80 -9.96 27.36
N LYS A 59 -3.33 -8.81 26.87
CA LYS A 59 -4.03 -8.06 25.81
C LYS A 59 -4.03 -8.86 24.50
N SER A 60 -2.88 -9.38 24.12
CA SER A 60 -2.71 -10.19 22.90
C SER A 60 -3.48 -11.50 22.96
N ALA A 61 -3.50 -12.18 24.12
CA ALA A 61 -4.30 -13.38 24.37
C ALA A 61 -5.81 -13.10 24.22
N ASN A 62 -6.31 -12.06 24.89
CA ASN A 62 -7.72 -11.67 24.80
C ASN A 62 -8.14 -11.34 23.36
N CYS A 63 -7.29 -10.62 22.62
CA CYS A 63 -7.54 -10.30 21.21
C CYS A 63 -7.60 -11.58 20.36
N PHE A 64 -6.70 -12.53 20.61
CA PHE A 64 -6.67 -13.80 19.89
C PHE A 64 -7.88 -14.69 20.19
N ASP A 65 -8.33 -14.72 21.45
CA ASP A 65 -9.51 -15.47 21.86
C ASP A 65 -10.79 -14.85 21.27
N TYR A 66 -10.89 -13.53 21.22
CA TYR A 66 -11.96 -12.84 20.49
C TYR A 66 -12.01 -13.25 19.00
N LEU A 67 -10.85 -13.29 18.32
CA LEU A 67 -10.80 -13.73 16.92
C LEU A 67 -11.21 -15.20 16.75
N LYS A 68 -10.90 -16.07 17.72
CA LYS A 68 -11.36 -17.48 17.74
C LYS A 68 -12.87 -17.57 17.86
N GLU A 69 -13.48 -16.79 18.74
CA GLU A 69 -14.94 -16.74 18.93
C GLU A 69 -15.65 -16.24 17.67
N VAL A 70 -15.14 -15.15 17.07
CA VAL A 70 -15.65 -14.64 15.78
C VAL A 70 -15.53 -15.69 14.68
N ALA A 71 -14.38 -16.36 14.57
CA ALA A 71 -14.17 -17.43 13.60
C ALA A 71 -15.15 -18.60 13.79
N ALA A 72 -15.46 -18.96 15.03
CA ALA A 72 -16.46 -19.98 15.33
C ALA A 72 -17.88 -19.55 14.92
N ALA A 73 -18.23 -18.29 15.15
CA ALA A 73 -19.56 -17.73 14.85
C ALA A 73 -19.85 -17.59 13.34
N ILE A 74 -18.86 -17.23 12.50
CA ILE A 74 -19.04 -17.00 11.05
C ILE A 74 -19.47 -18.28 10.29
N GLY A 75 -19.22 -19.47 10.84
CA GLY A 75 -19.85 -20.71 10.35
C GLY A 75 -19.44 -21.17 8.93
N LEU A 76 -18.28 -20.73 8.41
CA LEU A 76 -17.76 -21.16 7.10
C LEU A 76 -17.39 -22.66 7.07
N LYS A 77 -18.36 -23.50 6.75
CA LYS A 77 -18.22 -24.96 6.71
C LYS A 77 -17.65 -25.44 5.37
N VAL A 78 -16.59 -26.24 5.43
CA VAL A 78 -15.96 -26.90 4.27
C VAL A 78 -15.72 -28.36 4.62
N GLU A 79 -15.89 -29.24 3.64
CA GLU A 79 -15.49 -30.63 3.74
C GLU A 79 -13.98 -30.75 3.50
N ILE A 80 -13.23 -31.22 4.51
CA ILE A 80 -11.77 -31.45 4.38
C ILE A 80 -11.50 -32.83 3.76
N GLU A 81 -10.27 -33.07 3.28
CA GLU A 81 -9.84 -34.32 2.62
C GLU A 81 -10.18 -35.62 3.37
N THR A 82 -10.46 -35.54 4.68
CA THR A 82 -10.91 -36.66 5.51
C THR A 82 -12.43 -36.90 5.49
N GLY A 83 -13.20 -36.22 4.62
CA GLY A 83 -14.67 -36.32 4.53
C GLY A 83 -15.43 -35.63 5.67
N LYS A 84 -14.73 -34.88 6.54
CA LYS A 84 -15.33 -34.21 7.70
C LYS A 84 -15.73 -32.78 7.33
N VAL A 85 -16.96 -32.39 7.64
CA VAL A 85 -17.38 -30.99 7.54
C VAL A 85 -16.88 -30.22 8.77
N VAL A 86 -16.03 -29.22 8.55
CA VAL A 86 -15.46 -28.39 9.62
C VAL A 86 -15.66 -26.90 9.31
N ASN A 87 -15.84 -26.08 10.36
CA ASN A 87 -15.69 -24.63 10.20
C ASN A 87 -14.20 -24.35 9.93
N ILE A 88 -13.86 -23.94 8.71
CA ILE A 88 -12.47 -23.82 8.25
C ILE A 88 -11.69 -22.76 9.03
N LEU A 89 -12.33 -21.66 9.41
CA LEU A 89 -11.70 -20.59 10.19
C LEU A 89 -11.41 -21.09 11.60
N SER A 90 -12.43 -21.59 12.29
CA SER A 90 -12.29 -22.14 13.65
C SER A 90 -11.25 -23.26 13.71
N TYR A 91 -11.26 -24.15 12.70
CA TYR A 91 -10.28 -25.23 12.57
C TYR A 91 -8.86 -24.70 12.43
N ASN A 92 -8.62 -23.70 11.56
CA ASN A 92 -7.28 -23.13 11.38
C ASN A 92 -6.78 -22.40 12.64
N TYR A 93 -7.64 -21.62 13.32
CA TYR A 93 -7.29 -20.99 14.58
C TYR A 93 -6.99 -22.00 15.69
N SER A 94 -7.69 -23.16 15.71
CA SER A 94 -7.45 -24.21 16.70
C SER A 94 -6.07 -24.87 16.60
N LYS A 95 -5.42 -24.77 15.42
CA LYS A 95 -4.07 -25.29 15.18
C LYS A 95 -2.95 -24.34 15.63
N ILE A 96 -3.28 -23.09 15.96
CA ILE A 96 -2.31 -22.10 16.38
C ILE A 96 -2.20 -22.18 17.91
N ASP A 97 -1.17 -22.88 18.38
CA ASP A 97 -0.81 -23.04 19.79
C ASP A 97 0.30 -22.07 20.24
N PHE A 98 1.02 -21.46 19.31
CA PHE A 98 2.10 -20.52 19.57
C PHE A 98 2.08 -19.38 18.55
N VAL A 99 2.14 -18.15 19.04
CA VAL A 99 2.34 -16.96 18.20
C VAL A 99 3.71 -16.36 18.50
N LEU A 100 4.55 -16.23 17.47
CA LEU A 100 5.83 -15.52 17.53
C LEU A 100 5.59 -14.02 17.78
N PRO A 101 6.19 -13.40 18.81
CA PRO A 101 6.02 -11.97 19.10
C PRO A 101 6.43 -11.05 17.96
N ASP A 102 7.44 -11.43 17.19
CA ASP A 102 8.00 -10.72 16.04
C ASP A 102 7.30 -11.07 14.72
N SER A 103 6.22 -11.87 14.75
CA SER A 103 5.41 -12.15 13.57
C SER A 103 4.36 -11.07 13.31
N MET A 104 3.86 -11.00 12.08
CA MET A 104 2.74 -10.10 11.73
C MET A 104 1.47 -10.40 12.55
N LEU A 105 1.20 -11.66 12.87
CA LEU A 105 0.09 -12.01 13.76
C LEU A 105 0.34 -11.48 15.18
N GLY A 106 1.55 -11.67 15.72
CA GLY A 106 1.94 -11.11 17.02
C GLY A 106 1.79 -9.59 17.08
N ALA A 107 2.23 -8.91 16.03
CA ALA A 107 2.09 -7.46 15.87
C ALA A 107 0.64 -6.99 15.82
N PHE A 108 -0.21 -7.71 15.08
CA PHE A 108 -1.64 -7.43 14.99
C PHE A 108 -2.32 -7.59 16.36
N LEU A 109 -2.00 -8.67 17.09
CA LEU A 109 -2.59 -8.94 18.40
C LEU A 109 -2.18 -7.90 19.47
N CYS A 110 -0.93 -7.46 19.47
CA CYS A 110 -0.46 -6.48 20.45
C CYS A 110 -0.79 -5.01 20.06
N GLY A 111 -1.10 -4.78 18.78
CA GLY A 111 -1.39 -3.46 18.20
C GLY A 111 -0.14 -2.62 17.96
N LYS A 112 1.04 -3.26 17.85
CA LYS A 112 2.31 -2.60 17.53
C LYS A 112 3.03 -3.42 16.48
N LEU A 113 3.45 -2.78 15.39
CA LEU A 113 4.37 -3.41 14.46
C LEU A 113 5.69 -3.72 15.18
N PRO A 114 6.38 -4.83 14.85
CA PRO A 114 7.62 -5.19 15.53
C PRO A 114 8.63 -4.05 15.38
N GLU A 115 9.20 -3.57 16.49
CA GLU A 115 10.27 -2.59 16.43
C GLU A 115 11.51 -3.22 15.78
N VAL A 116 11.97 -2.60 14.69
CA VAL A 116 13.17 -2.99 13.97
C VAL A 116 14.39 -2.60 14.80
N LYS A 117 14.85 -3.51 15.66
CA LYS A 117 16.11 -3.31 16.39
C LYS A 117 17.27 -3.77 15.50
N SER A 118 17.91 -2.80 14.85
CA SER A 118 19.23 -2.96 14.23
C SER A 118 20.24 -3.33 15.31
N GLU A 119 20.61 -4.61 15.41
CA GLU A 119 21.82 -4.98 16.15
C GLU A 119 23.06 -4.54 15.35
N LYS A 120 24.13 -4.18 16.07
CA LYS A 120 25.46 -3.80 15.53
C LYS A 120 26.11 -4.88 14.64
N SER A 121 25.46 -6.04 14.49
CA SER A 121 25.81 -7.16 13.61
C SER A 121 25.12 -7.12 12.23
N GLY A 122 24.27 -6.11 11.95
CA GLY A 122 23.77 -5.82 10.60
C GLY A 122 22.60 -6.67 10.11
N VAL A 123 21.89 -7.37 11.01
CA VAL A 123 20.67 -8.12 10.65
C VAL A 123 19.60 -7.95 11.74
N ALA A 124 18.53 -7.19 11.49
CA ALA A 124 17.30 -7.34 12.24
C ALA A 124 16.43 -8.45 11.60
N TYR A 125 15.67 -9.16 12.43
CA TYR A 125 14.79 -10.24 12.00
C TYR A 125 13.35 -9.86 12.36
N CYS A 126 12.44 -9.91 11.39
CA CYS A 126 11.00 -9.95 11.67
C CYS A 126 10.56 -11.41 11.54
N GLY A 127 10.27 -12.07 12.66
CA GLY A 127 9.94 -13.50 12.66
C GLY A 127 11.15 -14.40 12.44
N ALA A 128 11.01 -15.69 12.75
CA ALA A 128 12.04 -16.71 12.58
C ALA A 128 12.49 -16.96 11.12
N PHE A 129 11.91 -16.27 10.13
CA PHE A 129 12.04 -16.58 8.70
C PHE A 129 12.37 -15.40 7.78
N PHE A 130 12.27 -14.14 8.23
CA PHE A 130 12.48 -13.00 7.34
C PHE A 130 13.73 -12.20 7.73
N LYS A 131 14.65 -12.07 6.76
CA LYS A 131 15.76 -11.13 6.81
C LYS A 131 15.21 -9.73 6.58
N GLU A 132 15.71 -8.74 7.33
CA GLU A 132 15.39 -7.34 7.14
C GLU A 132 15.53 -6.89 5.68
N THR A 133 14.52 -6.16 5.21
CA THR A 133 14.63 -5.30 4.04
C THR A 133 14.74 -3.89 4.60
N LYS A 134 15.93 -3.26 4.57
CA LYS A 134 16.04 -1.85 4.99
C LYS A 134 15.02 -1.04 4.16
N PRO A 135 14.09 -0.30 4.77
CA PRO A 135 13.31 0.66 4.03
C PRO A 135 14.31 1.60 3.36
N SER A 136 14.24 1.71 2.04
CA SER A 136 15.07 2.67 1.31
C SER A 136 14.83 4.05 1.92
N LYS A 137 15.90 4.79 2.22
CA LYS A 137 15.77 6.22 2.55
C LYS A 137 14.87 6.86 1.49
N PRO A 138 13.94 7.76 1.87
CA PRO A 138 13.00 8.38 0.93
C PRO A 138 13.67 9.17 -0.20
N GLU A 139 14.98 9.44 -0.13
CA GLU A 139 15.66 10.30 -1.08
C GLU A 139 15.89 9.71 -2.48
N VAL A 140 15.76 8.39 -2.73
CA VAL A 140 15.99 7.84 -4.09
C VAL A 140 15.21 6.53 -4.32
N ILE A 141 13.89 6.58 -4.52
CA ILE A 141 13.13 5.46 -5.13
C ILE A 141 13.37 5.53 -6.65
N ILE A 142 14.56 5.14 -7.10
CA ILE A 142 14.85 5.11 -8.54
C ILE A 142 15.36 3.74 -9.02
N ASP A 143 15.15 2.70 -8.22
CA ASP A 143 15.54 1.32 -8.53
C ASP A 143 14.35 0.34 -8.56
N THR A 144 13.10 0.80 -8.42
CA THR A 144 11.92 -0.06 -8.60
C THR A 144 11.78 -0.42 -10.07
N ILE A 145 11.65 -1.72 -10.37
CA ILE A 145 11.43 -2.21 -11.73
C ILE A 145 10.02 -2.81 -11.88
N TYR A 146 9.48 -2.79 -13.09
CA TYR A 146 8.14 -3.32 -13.39
C TYR A 146 8.18 -4.27 -14.60
N PRO A 147 8.87 -5.41 -14.52
CA PRO A 147 9.16 -6.28 -15.67
C PRO A 147 7.91 -6.99 -16.24
N PHE A 148 6.78 -6.99 -15.54
CA PHE A 148 5.58 -7.76 -15.91
C PHE A 148 4.42 -6.90 -16.41
N GLY A 149 4.70 -5.64 -16.77
CA GLY A 149 3.68 -4.66 -17.09
C GLY A 149 2.98 -4.15 -15.84
N PHE A 150 2.42 -2.95 -15.93
CA PHE A 150 1.68 -2.32 -14.85
C PHE A 150 0.78 -1.21 -15.38
N ASN A 151 -0.08 -0.66 -14.52
CA ASN A 151 -0.78 0.60 -14.71
C ASN A 151 -0.51 1.55 -13.52
N ALA A 152 -1.08 2.76 -13.56
CA ALA A 152 -0.88 3.78 -12.54
C ALA A 152 -1.17 3.30 -11.11
N SER A 153 -2.31 2.67 -10.88
CA SER A 153 -2.73 2.24 -9.54
C SER A 153 -1.93 1.04 -9.05
N GLN A 154 -1.56 0.12 -9.94
CA GLN A 154 -0.67 -1.00 -9.62
C GLN A 154 0.73 -0.51 -9.26
N LYS A 155 1.24 0.54 -9.92
CA LYS A 155 2.51 1.18 -9.58
C LYS A 155 2.51 1.65 -8.13
N ASP A 156 1.53 2.49 -7.78
CA ASP A 156 1.38 3.03 -6.43
C ASP A 156 1.26 1.91 -5.39
N ALA A 157 0.51 0.84 -5.70
CA ALA A 157 0.40 -0.32 -4.84
C ALA A 157 1.74 -1.04 -4.62
N VAL A 158 2.56 -1.23 -5.66
CA VAL A 158 3.90 -1.83 -5.53
C VAL A 158 4.84 -0.91 -4.75
N ASP A 159 4.90 0.38 -5.09
CA ASP A 159 5.78 1.33 -4.40
C ASP A 159 5.45 1.40 -2.90
N LYS A 160 4.16 1.42 -2.53
CA LYS A 160 3.72 1.33 -1.14
C LYS A 160 4.11 0.00 -0.50
N ALA A 161 3.94 -1.12 -1.19
CA ALA A 161 4.32 -2.45 -0.68
C ALA A 161 5.83 -2.59 -0.42
N LEU A 162 6.68 -1.88 -1.19
CA LEU A 162 8.13 -1.94 -1.03
C LEU A 162 8.67 -0.96 0.02
N THR A 163 7.89 0.07 0.39
CA THR A 163 8.29 1.12 1.33
C THR A 163 7.67 0.97 2.73
N ASN A 164 6.63 0.16 2.87
CA ASN A 164 5.96 -0.10 4.14
C ASN A 164 6.19 -1.52 4.63
N GLN A 165 6.22 -1.70 5.96
CA GLN A 165 6.37 -3.03 6.59
C GLN A 165 5.15 -3.93 6.37
N LEU A 166 3.96 -3.31 6.26
CA LEU A 166 2.69 -3.97 5.96
C LEU A 166 1.95 -3.13 4.93
N SER A 167 1.41 -3.78 3.91
CA SER A 167 0.54 -3.15 2.91
C SER A 167 -0.66 -4.04 2.64
N ILE A 168 -1.83 -3.42 2.58
CA ILE A 168 -3.08 -4.07 2.17
C ILE A 168 -3.42 -3.49 0.80
N ILE A 169 -3.44 -4.35 -0.22
CA ILE A 169 -3.76 -3.98 -1.60
C ILE A 169 -5.08 -4.61 -1.96
N GLU A 170 -6.08 -3.78 -2.21
CA GLU A 170 -7.39 -4.21 -2.70
C GLU A 170 -7.48 -4.02 -4.22
N GLY A 171 -8.09 -4.99 -4.91
CA GLY A 171 -8.28 -4.92 -6.35
C GLY A 171 -9.49 -5.73 -6.80
N PRO A 172 -10.48 -5.12 -7.48
CA PRO A 172 -11.62 -5.82 -8.08
C PRO A 172 -11.19 -6.98 -9.03
N PRO A 173 -12.11 -7.88 -9.42
CA PRO A 173 -11.82 -8.88 -10.45
C PRO A 173 -11.30 -8.23 -11.74
N GLY A 174 -10.30 -8.85 -12.37
CA GLY A 174 -9.72 -8.34 -13.63
C GLY A 174 -8.70 -7.20 -13.51
N THR A 175 -8.45 -6.61 -12.34
CA THR A 175 -7.53 -5.46 -12.18
C THR A 175 -6.03 -5.81 -12.14
N GLY A 176 -5.65 -7.00 -12.58
CA GLY A 176 -4.24 -7.41 -12.70
C GLY A 176 -3.51 -7.67 -11.38
N LYS A 177 -4.22 -8.08 -10.31
CA LYS A 177 -3.62 -8.45 -9.00
C LYS A 177 -2.38 -9.33 -9.10
N THR A 178 -2.42 -10.35 -9.96
CA THR A 178 -1.28 -11.25 -10.18
C THR A 178 -0.07 -10.51 -10.74
N GLN A 179 -0.24 -9.53 -11.62
CA GLN A 179 0.87 -8.70 -12.13
C GLN A 179 1.48 -7.84 -11.03
N THR A 180 0.65 -7.25 -10.15
CA THR A 180 1.13 -6.51 -8.98
C THR A 180 1.98 -7.41 -8.07
N ILE A 181 1.51 -8.63 -7.77
CA ILE A 181 2.26 -9.61 -6.97
C ILE A 181 3.61 -9.94 -7.63
N LEU A 182 3.62 -10.19 -8.94
CA LEU A 182 4.86 -10.50 -9.66
C LEU A 182 5.85 -9.33 -9.62
N ASN A 183 5.39 -8.09 -9.78
CA ASN A 183 6.26 -6.91 -9.69
C ASN A 183 6.83 -6.73 -8.26
N ILE A 184 6.06 -7.03 -7.20
CA ILE A 184 6.59 -7.06 -5.82
C ILE A 184 7.68 -8.13 -5.68
N ILE A 185 7.43 -9.35 -6.19
CA ILE A 185 8.40 -10.45 -6.18
C ILE A 185 9.68 -10.05 -6.93
N ALA A 186 9.57 -9.46 -8.12
CA ALA A 186 10.73 -9.03 -8.91
C ALA A 186 11.60 -8.05 -8.13
N ASN A 187 11.00 -7.04 -7.49
CA ASN A 187 11.76 -6.06 -6.72
C ASN A 187 12.43 -6.66 -5.48
N ALA A 188 11.76 -7.57 -4.77
CA ALA A 188 12.38 -8.29 -3.66
C ALA A 188 13.58 -9.14 -4.15
N VAL A 189 13.43 -9.84 -5.27
CA VAL A 189 14.53 -10.60 -5.90
C VAL A 189 15.66 -9.70 -6.35
N MET A 190 15.39 -8.51 -6.90
CA MET A 190 16.40 -7.52 -7.27
C MET A 190 17.25 -7.09 -6.07
N ARG A 191 16.64 -7.02 -4.87
CA ARG A 191 17.31 -6.75 -3.59
C ARG A 191 18.00 -7.97 -2.97
N GLY A 192 17.92 -9.14 -3.62
CA GLY A 192 18.50 -10.39 -3.12
C GLY A 192 17.72 -11.00 -1.96
N GLU A 193 16.43 -10.69 -1.85
CA GLU A 193 15.53 -11.18 -0.80
C GLU A 193 14.86 -12.48 -1.22
N SER A 194 14.47 -13.29 -0.24
CA SER A 194 13.62 -14.48 -0.44
C SER A 194 12.16 -14.13 -0.21
N VAL A 195 11.27 -14.62 -1.08
CA VAL A 195 9.83 -14.34 -0.99
C VAL A 195 9.06 -15.64 -0.78
N ALA A 196 8.13 -15.63 0.18
CA ALA A 196 7.13 -16.67 0.36
C ALA A 196 5.77 -16.16 -0.13
N VAL A 197 5.19 -16.83 -1.13
CA VAL A 197 3.84 -16.52 -1.62
C VAL A 197 2.88 -17.55 -1.06
N VAL A 198 1.90 -17.09 -0.28
CA VAL A 198 0.93 -17.95 0.40
C VAL A 198 -0.49 -17.58 -0.01
N SER A 199 -1.37 -18.58 -0.08
CA SER A 199 -2.80 -18.39 -0.29
C SER A 199 -3.56 -19.54 0.36
N SER A 200 -4.79 -19.29 0.78
CA SER A 200 -5.73 -20.35 1.16
C SER A 200 -6.21 -21.17 -0.04
N ASN A 201 -6.04 -20.66 -1.27
CA ASN A 201 -6.43 -21.34 -2.50
C ASN A 201 -5.18 -21.65 -3.35
N ASN A 202 -4.96 -22.95 -3.61
CA ASN A 202 -3.86 -23.43 -4.45
C ASN A 202 -3.89 -22.88 -5.88
N SER A 203 -5.06 -22.49 -6.41
CA SER A 203 -5.15 -21.89 -7.75
C SER A 203 -4.52 -20.50 -7.83
N ALA A 204 -4.59 -19.70 -6.76
CA ALA A 204 -4.04 -18.36 -6.75
C ALA A 204 -2.50 -18.36 -6.79
N THR A 205 -1.88 -19.25 -6.04
CA THR A 205 -0.42 -19.45 -6.06
C THR A 205 0.04 -20.11 -7.36
N LYS A 206 -0.76 -21.03 -7.93
CA LYS A 206 -0.50 -21.61 -9.25
C LYS A 206 -0.51 -20.56 -10.36
N ASN A 207 -1.49 -19.64 -10.37
CA ASN A 207 -1.55 -18.55 -11.33
C ASN A 207 -0.30 -17.64 -11.28
N VAL A 208 0.26 -17.40 -10.09
CA VAL A 208 1.53 -16.67 -9.95
C VAL A 208 2.67 -17.45 -10.61
N PHE A 209 2.75 -18.76 -10.34
CA PHE A 209 3.78 -19.63 -10.91
C PHE A 209 3.69 -19.72 -12.45
N GLU A 210 2.50 -19.97 -13.01
CA GLU A 210 2.26 -20.02 -14.46
C GLU A 210 2.63 -18.71 -15.16
N LYS A 211 2.45 -17.56 -14.48
CA LYS A 211 2.93 -16.29 -15.02
C LYS A 211 4.44 -16.20 -15.03
N LEU A 212 5.15 -16.65 -13.99
CA LEU A 212 6.61 -16.71 -14.00
C LEU A 212 7.12 -17.60 -15.16
N GLU A 213 6.44 -18.72 -15.44
CA GLU A 213 6.74 -19.60 -16.59
C GLU A 213 6.56 -18.87 -17.91
N LYS A 214 5.46 -18.12 -18.08
CA LYS A 214 5.21 -17.30 -19.27
C LYS A 214 6.36 -16.31 -19.54
N TYR A 215 6.96 -15.76 -18.49
CA TYR A 215 8.11 -14.84 -18.60
C TYR A 215 9.47 -15.54 -18.62
N LYS A 216 9.50 -16.88 -18.54
CA LYS A 216 10.68 -17.76 -18.51
C LYS A 216 11.59 -17.52 -17.31
N VAL A 217 11.00 -17.18 -16.15
CA VAL A 217 11.71 -16.90 -14.90
C VAL A 217 11.23 -17.77 -13.74
N ASP A 218 10.47 -18.84 -14.02
CA ASP A 218 9.92 -19.78 -13.04
C ASP A 218 10.99 -20.55 -12.25
N PHE A 219 12.20 -20.69 -12.79
CA PHE A 219 13.31 -21.39 -12.14
C PHE A 219 13.74 -20.77 -10.79
N ILE A 220 13.31 -19.55 -10.48
CA ILE A 220 13.55 -18.88 -9.20
C ILE A 220 12.52 -19.25 -8.12
N ALA A 221 11.49 -20.01 -8.48
CA ALA A 221 10.36 -20.35 -7.62
C ALA A 221 10.19 -21.87 -7.46
N ALA A 222 9.51 -22.26 -6.39
CA ALA A 222 9.11 -23.63 -6.11
C ALA A 222 7.65 -23.66 -5.66
N TYR A 223 6.82 -24.45 -6.34
CA TYR A 223 5.40 -24.60 -6.01
C TYR A 223 5.20 -25.80 -5.06
N LEU A 224 5.01 -25.54 -3.77
CA LEU A 224 5.09 -26.56 -2.71
C LEU A 224 3.78 -26.78 -1.92
N GLY A 225 2.65 -26.26 -2.42
CA GLY A 225 1.41 -26.06 -1.64
C GLY A 225 0.80 -27.30 -0.96
N ASN A 226 1.13 -28.51 -1.39
CA ASN A 226 0.70 -29.76 -0.75
C ASN A 226 1.77 -30.86 -0.92
N THR A 227 1.53 -32.03 -0.35
CA THR A 227 2.48 -33.16 -0.40
C THR A 227 2.73 -33.67 -1.83
N ALA A 228 1.70 -33.66 -2.69
CA ALA A 228 1.83 -34.05 -4.09
C ALA A 228 2.76 -33.09 -4.85
N ASN A 229 2.48 -31.78 -4.79
CA ASN A 229 3.28 -30.73 -5.40
C ASN A 229 4.74 -30.73 -4.92
N LYS A 230 4.98 -31.07 -3.63
CA LYS A 230 6.34 -31.24 -3.11
C LYS A 230 7.06 -32.41 -3.79
N LYS A 231 6.41 -33.58 -3.89
CA LYS A 231 6.97 -34.73 -4.60
C LYS A 231 7.20 -34.40 -6.07
N ASP A 232 6.24 -33.75 -6.72
CA ASP A 232 6.34 -33.34 -8.11
C ASP A 232 7.52 -32.41 -8.32
N PHE A 233 7.66 -31.36 -7.49
CA PHE A 233 8.80 -30.44 -7.56
C PHE A 233 10.14 -31.16 -7.44
N ILE A 234 10.26 -32.11 -6.49
CA ILE A 234 11.49 -32.86 -6.24
C ILE A 234 11.82 -33.79 -7.41
N ASN A 235 10.81 -34.46 -7.99
CA ASN A 235 10.96 -35.36 -9.12
C ASN A 235 11.20 -34.62 -10.45
N SER A 236 10.71 -33.39 -10.59
CA SER A 236 10.76 -32.60 -11.83
C SER A 236 11.76 -31.43 -11.78
N GLN A 237 12.85 -31.54 -11.02
CA GLN A 237 13.88 -30.49 -10.91
C GLN A 237 14.66 -30.35 -12.23
N LYS A 238 14.33 -29.33 -13.02
CA LYS A 238 15.02 -29.02 -14.29
C LYS A 238 16.34 -28.27 -14.06
N PRO A 239 17.36 -28.41 -14.93
CA PRO A 239 18.54 -27.55 -14.88
C PRO A 239 18.17 -26.07 -15.04
N LEU A 240 19.09 -25.18 -14.68
CA LEU A 240 18.90 -23.74 -14.92
C LEU A 240 18.86 -23.47 -16.44
N PRO A 241 18.03 -22.53 -16.90
CA PRO A 241 17.96 -22.20 -18.32
C PRO A 241 19.26 -21.54 -18.81
N ASP A 242 19.47 -21.55 -20.12
CA ASP A 242 20.55 -20.77 -20.74
C ASP A 242 20.28 -19.26 -20.57
N MET A 243 21.25 -18.56 -19.95
CA MET A 243 21.21 -17.13 -19.66
C MET A 243 22.34 -16.36 -20.35
N THR A 244 23.05 -16.96 -21.31
CA THR A 244 24.16 -16.32 -22.03
C THR A 244 23.75 -14.97 -22.62
N GLY A 245 22.60 -14.91 -23.31
CA GLY A 245 22.04 -13.69 -23.88
C GLY A 245 21.39 -12.70 -22.90
N TRP A 246 21.44 -12.96 -21.59
CA TRP A 246 20.86 -12.08 -20.57
C TRP A 246 21.89 -11.20 -19.88
N LYS A 247 23.19 -11.51 -20.04
CA LYS A 247 24.27 -10.74 -19.44
C LYS A 247 24.48 -9.45 -20.24
N LEU A 248 24.31 -8.32 -19.56
CA LEU A 248 24.67 -6.99 -20.08
C LEU A 248 25.98 -6.52 -19.44
N LEU A 249 26.71 -5.66 -20.15
CA LEU A 249 27.89 -4.99 -19.60
C LEU A 249 27.45 -3.97 -18.54
N SER A 250 28.29 -3.73 -17.53
CA SER A 250 27.97 -2.78 -16.44
C SER A 250 27.63 -1.37 -16.95
N LYS A 251 28.26 -0.93 -18.05
CA LYS A 251 27.98 0.36 -18.70
C LYS A 251 26.57 0.41 -19.30
N ASP A 252 26.13 -0.68 -19.92
CA ASP A 252 24.79 -0.77 -20.52
C ASP A 252 23.72 -0.80 -19.42
N VAL A 253 23.98 -1.54 -18.33
CA VAL A 253 23.10 -1.56 -17.16
C VAL A 253 22.93 -0.17 -16.57
N ALA A 254 24.02 0.58 -16.37
CA ALA A 254 23.95 1.95 -15.86
C ALA A 254 23.15 2.88 -16.79
N THR A 255 23.32 2.72 -18.11
CA THR A 255 22.59 3.49 -19.14
C THR A 255 21.09 3.18 -19.10
N LEU A 256 20.73 1.89 -19.04
CA LEU A 256 19.33 1.44 -18.94
C LEU A 256 18.69 1.90 -17.63
N GLN A 257 19.42 1.83 -16.52
CA GLN A 257 18.95 2.35 -15.24
C GLN A 257 18.67 3.84 -15.35
N GLN A 258 19.59 4.65 -15.89
CA GLN A 258 19.39 6.08 -16.11
C GLN A 258 18.17 6.37 -16.98
N LYS A 259 17.99 5.63 -18.08
CA LYS A 259 16.82 5.74 -18.95
C LYS A 259 15.52 5.42 -18.19
N LEU A 260 15.52 4.38 -17.36
CA LEU A 260 14.39 4.00 -16.52
C LEU A 260 14.09 5.08 -15.47
N LYS A 261 15.11 5.75 -14.90
CA LYS A 261 14.94 6.92 -14.01
C LYS A 261 14.21 8.05 -14.72
N GLN A 262 14.60 8.35 -15.96
CA GLN A 262 14.00 9.42 -16.75
C GLN A 262 12.55 9.10 -17.13
N LEU A 263 12.29 7.88 -17.62
CA LEU A 263 10.94 7.41 -17.94
C LEU A 263 10.05 7.40 -16.70
N TYR A 264 10.59 6.99 -15.54
CA TYR A 264 9.87 7.04 -14.28
C TYR A 264 9.40 8.45 -13.95
N LYS A 265 10.32 9.43 -14.05
CA LYS A 265 10.01 10.84 -13.76
C LYS A 265 8.94 11.38 -14.71
N GLU A 266 9.08 11.13 -16.00
CA GLU A 266 8.10 11.53 -17.03
C GLU A 266 6.72 10.91 -16.76
N LEU A 267 6.66 9.60 -16.47
CA LEU A 267 5.41 8.91 -16.14
C LEU A 267 4.78 9.45 -14.85
N GLN A 268 5.58 9.71 -13.81
CA GLN A 268 5.07 10.28 -12.55
C GLN A 268 4.44 11.66 -12.75
N GLU A 269 5.10 12.53 -13.51
CA GLU A 269 4.58 13.86 -13.85
C GLU A 269 3.22 13.73 -14.57
N LYS A 270 3.12 12.85 -15.57
CA LYS A 270 1.87 12.67 -16.33
C LYS A 270 0.75 12.00 -15.52
N LEU A 271 1.07 11.06 -14.64
CA LEU A 271 0.10 10.46 -13.72
C LEU A 271 -0.44 11.47 -12.70
N PHE A 272 0.41 12.38 -12.22
CA PHE A 272 -0.02 13.46 -11.35
C PHE A 272 -1.05 14.36 -12.05
N LEU A 273 -0.79 14.75 -13.30
CA LEU A 273 -1.74 15.54 -14.10
C LEU A 273 -3.06 14.79 -14.37
N GLN A 274 -3.01 13.46 -14.53
CA GLN A 274 -4.22 12.64 -14.69
C GLN A 274 -5.07 12.61 -13.40
N ASN A 275 -4.43 12.54 -12.24
CA ASN A 275 -5.11 12.62 -10.95
C ASN A 275 -5.71 14.03 -10.73
N GLU A 276 -4.96 15.09 -11.06
CA GLU A 276 -5.44 16.47 -11.03
C GLU A 276 -6.68 16.63 -11.93
N LEU A 277 -6.62 16.16 -13.17
CA LEU A 277 -7.74 16.20 -14.11
C LEU A 277 -8.98 15.48 -13.55
N SER A 278 -8.79 14.34 -12.89
CA SER A 278 -9.88 13.56 -12.29
C SER A 278 -10.53 14.31 -11.12
N ALA A 279 -9.72 14.90 -10.23
CA ALA A 279 -10.20 15.72 -9.12
C ALA A 279 -10.95 16.97 -9.62
N LEU A 280 -10.39 17.68 -10.60
CA LEU A 280 -11.02 18.87 -11.18
C LEU A 280 -12.33 18.54 -11.91
N LYS A 281 -12.43 17.38 -12.58
CA LYS A 281 -13.69 16.92 -13.18
C LYS A 281 -14.76 16.64 -12.12
N GLN A 282 -14.37 16.04 -10.99
CA GLN A 282 -15.27 15.80 -9.87
C GLN A 282 -15.76 17.12 -9.25
N GLU A 283 -14.84 18.07 -8.99
CA GLU A 283 -15.15 19.42 -8.53
C GLU A 283 -16.11 20.14 -9.49
N LEU A 284 -15.81 20.10 -10.80
CA LEU A 284 -16.64 20.70 -11.84
C LEU A 284 -18.06 20.08 -11.88
N SER A 285 -18.16 18.75 -11.74
CA SER A 285 -19.46 18.06 -11.72
C SER A 285 -20.28 18.43 -10.48
N ALA A 286 -19.63 18.54 -9.32
CA ALA A 286 -20.27 18.97 -8.08
C ALA A 286 -20.78 20.41 -8.21
N LEU A 287 -19.93 21.34 -8.66
CA LEU A 287 -20.29 22.74 -8.84
C LEU A 287 -21.41 22.94 -9.86
N LYS A 288 -21.41 22.22 -10.99
CA LYS A 288 -22.52 22.29 -11.96
C LYS A 288 -23.85 21.79 -11.39
N THR A 289 -23.78 20.79 -10.51
CA THR A 289 -24.98 20.29 -9.83
C THR A 289 -25.50 21.34 -8.85
N GLU A 290 -24.60 21.93 -8.06
CA GLU A 290 -24.89 23.00 -7.11
C GLU A 290 -25.48 24.24 -7.80
N GLU A 291 -24.83 24.72 -8.88
CA GLU A 291 -25.30 25.82 -9.72
C GLU A 291 -26.72 25.57 -10.23
N LYS A 292 -27.01 24.36 -10.75
CA LYS A 292 -28.35 24.00 -11.23
C LYS A 292 -29.42 24.07 -10.13
N HIS A 293 -29.07 23.70 -8.90
CA HIS A 293 -29.98 23.83 -7.76
C HIS A 293 -30.13 25.29 -7.33
N PHE A 294 -29.02 26.02 -7.32
CA PHE A 294 -28.97 27.43 -6.96
C PHE A 294 -29.78 28.30 -7.93
N LEU A 295 -29.65 28.09 -9.24
CA LEU A 295 -30.38 28.88 -10.26
C LEU A 295 -31.91 28.82 -10.07
N LYS A 296 -32.45 27.67 -9.63
CA LYS A 296 -33.89 27.56 -9.29
C LYS A 296 -34.30 28.44 -8.09
N TYR A 297 -33.39 28.63 -7.15
CA TYR A 297 -33.59 29.55 -6.03
C TYR A 297 -33.37 31.01 -6.48
N PHE A 298 -32.40 31.23 -7.35
CA PHE A 298 -32.12 32.55 -7.93
C PHE A 298 -33.32 33.08 -8.73
N ASP A 299 -34.04 32.23 -9.46
CA ASP A 299 -35.26 32.57 -10.20
C ASP A 299 -36.40 33.13 -9.31
N SER A 300 -36.29 33.00 -7.98
CA SER A 300 -37.26 33.58 -7.03
C SER A 300 -37.00 35.05 -6.69
N PHE A 301 -35.86 35.62 -7.12
CA PHE A 301 -35.56 37.04 -6.98
C PHE A 301 -36.12 37.83 -8.16
N ASP A 302 -36.66 39.03 -7.87
CA ASP A 302 -37.07 39.95 -8.90
C ASP A 302 -35.87 40.42 -9.74
N ALA A 303 -36.10 40.66 -11.04
CA ALA A 303 -35.07 41.14 -11.94
C ALA A 303 -34.65 42.58 -11.58
N GLU A 304 -33.61 42.72 -10.76
CA GLU A 304 -32.97 44.01 -10.47
C GLU A 304 -31.83 44.28 -11.48
N THR A 305 -31.52 45.56 -11.72
CA THR A 305 -30.40 45.94 -12.61
C THR A 305 -29.07 45.42 -12.04
N GLU A 306 -28.25 44.73 -12.83
CA GLU A 306 -26.94 44.27 -12.35
C GLU A 306 -26.04 45.45 -11.95
N PRO A 307 -25.32 45.39 -10.81
CA PRO A 307 -24.36 46.42 -10.42
C PRO A 307 -23.25 46.61 -11.48
N GLU A 308 -22.83 47.84 -11.78
CA GLU A 308 -21.74 48.05 -12.75
C GLU A 308 -20.39 47.49 -12.26
N GLU A 309 -20.20 47.44 -10.94
CA GLU A 309 -19.04 46.86 -10.29
C GLU A 309 -18.90 45.36 -10.58
N PHE A 310 -20.00 44.67 -10.91
CA PHE A 310 -20.01 43.25 -11.26
C PHE A 310 -19.28 42.95 -12.56
N LYS A 311 -19.47 43.82 -13.56
CA LYS A 311 -18.89 43.64 -14.90
C LYS A 311 -17.37 43.71 -14.89
N LYS A 312 -16.78 44.28 -13.84
CA LYS A 312 -15.32 44.44 -13.68
C LYS A 312 -14.64 43.26 -12.97
N ILE A 313 -15.40 42.29 -12.46
CA ILE A 313 -14.85 41.13 -11.75
C ILE A 313 -14.70 39.95 -12.71
N ASP A 314 -13.44 39.57 -12.94
CA ASP A 314 -12.99 38.61 -13.95
C ASP A 314 -12.47 37.29 -13.38
N LYS A 315 -12.36 37.17 -12.05
CA LYS A 315 -11.83 35.98 -11.36
C LYS A 315 -12.78 35.48 -10.28
N SER A 316 -12.98 34.16 -10.22
CA SER A 316 -13.86 33.51 -9.24
C SER A 316 -13.45 33.85 -7.79
N GLU A 317 -12.15 33.86 -7.50
CA GLU A 317 -11.61 34.21 -6.17
C GLU A 317 -12.01 35.63 -5.73
N LYS A 318 -12.06 36.59 -6.67
CA LYS A 318 -12.47 37.96 -6.36
C LYS A 318 -13.96 38.02 -6.05
N VAL A 319 -14.79 37.25 -6.76
CA VAL A 319 -16.25 37.18 -6.54
C VAL A 319 -16.56 36.52 -5.21
N LEU A 320 -15.91 35.40 -4.90
CA LEU A 320 -16.06 34.70 -3.62
C LEU A 320 -15.77 35.63 -2.44
N LYS A 321 -14.75 36.48 -2.57
CA LYS A 321 -14.45 37.52 -1.57
C LYS A 321 -15.59 38.53 -1.42
N MET A 322 -16.28 38.91 -2.50
CA MET A 322 -17.40 39.87 -2.43
C MET A 322 -18.65 39.23 -1.84
N TRP A 323 -18.99 38.02 -2.28
CA TRP A 323 -20.05 37.20 -1.70
C TRP A 323 -19.89 37.11 -0.17
N LEU A 324 -18.71 36.69 0.30
CA LEU A 324 -18.44 36.47 1.71
C LEU A 324 -18.45 37.77 2.55
N LEU A 325 -18.08 38.91 1.95
CA LEU A 325 -18.21 40.22 2.60
C LEU A 325 -19.69 40.65 2.73
N CYS A 326 -20.55 40.32 1.77
CA CYS A 326 -22.00 40.54 1.89
C CYS A 326 -22.64 39.68 2.97
N GLU A 327 -22.21 38.41 3.10
CA GLU A 327 -22.70 37.52 4.14
C GLU A 327 -22.28 37.97 5.55
N THR A 328 -21.13 38.61 5.71
CA THR A 328 -20.58 38.97 7.04
C THR A 328 -20.85 40.41 7.46
N TYR A 329 -21.57 41.20 6.67
CA TYR A 329 -21.69 42.65 6.86
C TYR A 329 -22.46 43.08 8.13
N GLU A 330 -23.36 42.25 8.69
CA GLU A 330 -24.22 42.61 9.84
C GLU A 330 -24.22 41.63 11.02
N ASN A 331 -23.53 40.49 10.97
CA ASN A 331 -23.56 39.53 12.07
C ASN A 331 -22.74 40.04 13.28
N THR A 332 -23.43 40.44 14.34
CA THR A 332 -22.90 40.55 15.72
C THR A 332 -22.70 39.13 16.30
N PRO A 333 -21.86 38.94 17.33
CA PRO A 333 -21.07 37.73 17.57
C PRO A 333 -21.86 36.55 18.19
N GLN A 334 -22.72 35.92 17.39
CA GLN A 334 -23.31 34.63 17.73
C GLN A 334 -23.30 33.73 16.49
N ASP A 335 -22.11 33.34 16.02
CA ASP A 335 -21.96 32.33 14.99
C ASP A 335 -20.95 31.28 15.44
N ASN A 336 -21.46 30.12 15.84
CA ASN A 336 -20.67 28.91 16.08
C ASN A 336 -20.64 28.09 14.78
N GLY A 337 -19.45 27.88 14.21
CA GLY A 337 -19.25 26.96 13.08
C GLY A 337 -18.34 27.48 11.98
N LEU A 338 -18.47 26.88 10.80
CA LEU A 338 -17.66 27.06 9.57
C LEU A 338 -17.43 28.54 9.19
N MET A 339 -18.37 29.41 9.55
CA MET A 339 -18.30 30.86 9.30
C MET A 339 -17.24 31.59 10.16
N ALA A 340 -17.03 31.17 11.40
CA ALA A 340 -15.95 31.68 12.25
C ALA A 340 -14.56 31.22 11.76
N PHE A 341 -14.49 30.01 11.18
CA PHE A 341 -13.28 29.47 10.56
C PHE A 341 -12.91 30.23 9.27
N ILE A 342 -13.90 30.48 8.40
CA ILE A 342 -13.72 31.27 7.18
C ILE A 342 -13.29 32.72 7.51
N LYS A 343 -13.89 33.34 8.54
CA LYS A 343 -13.51 34.68 9.03
C LYS A 343 -12.04 34.75 9.46
N ARG A 344 -11.57 33.75 10.23
CA ARG A 344 -10.15 33.61 10.64
C ARG A 344 -9.19 33.51 9.46
N ILE A 345 -9.55 32.75 8.42
CA ILE A 345 -8.73 32.61 7.20
C ILE A 345 -8.63 33.95 6.45
N LEU A 346 -9.73 34.69 6.35
CA LEU A 346 -9.74 35.98 5.66
C LEU A 346 -9.01 37.10 6.42
N GLU A 347 -9.09 37.11 7.75
CA GLU A 347 -8.30 38.01 8.61
C GLU A 347 -6.80 37.74 8.46
N TYR A 348 -6.40 36.47 8.43
CA TYR A 348 -5.02 36.05 8.19
C TYR A 348 -4.47 36.52 6.83
N LEU A 349 -5.31 36.54 5.79
CA LEU A 349 -4.92 36.97 4.43
C LEU A 349 -4.90 38.51 4.22
N LYS A 350 -5.15 39.33 5.25
CA LYS A 350 -5.21 40.82 5.16
C LYS A 350 -6.16 41.36 4.07
N VAL A 351 -7.19 40.59 3.70
CA VAL A 351 -8.09 40.89 2.55
C VAL A 351 -9.12 42.01 2.84
N TRP A 352 -9.19 42.48 4.08
CA TRP A 352 -10.27 43.34 4.57
C TRP A 352 -10.11 44.83 4.24
N SER A 353 -8.93 45.30 3.81
CA SER A 353 -8.70 46.72 3.55
C SER A 353 -8.99 47.11 2.10
N GLY A 354 -10.06 47.86 1.89
CA GLY A 354 -10.35 48.59 0.64
C GLY A 354 -11.67 48.24 -0.08
N ARG A 355 -12.23 47.05 0.14
CA ARG A 355 -13.46 46.59 -0.56
C ARG A 355 -14.74 46.68 0.27
N LYS A 356 -14.62 46.90 1.58
CA LYS A 356 -15.75 47.12 2.50
C LYS A 356 -16.60 48.33 2.06
N THR A 357 -15.94 49.40 1.59
CA THR A 357 -16.60 50.61 1.10
C THR A 357 -17.44 50.37 -0.17
N VAL A 358 -17.06 49.41 -1.01
CA VAL A 358 -17.83 49.03 -2.21
C VAL A 358 -19.09 48.27 -1.80
N ILE A 359 -18.95 47.26 -0.93
CA ILE A 359 -20.10 46.52 -0.39
C ILE A 359 -21.06 47.45 0.37
N GLN A 360 -20.54 48.42 1.13
CA GLN A 360 -21.34 49.45 1.80
C GLN A 360 -22.17 50.31 0.84
N LYS A 361 -21.64 50.63 -0.34
CA LYS A 361 -22.38 51.38 -1.37
C LYS A 361 -23.44 50.51 -2.02
N LEU A 362 -23.10 49.26 -2.34
CA LEU A 362 -24.03 48.31 -2.96
C LEU A 362 -25.21 47.99 -2.04
N LEU A 363 -24.97 47.78 -0.74
CA LEU A 363 -26.03 47.52 0.24
C LEU A 363 -26.98 48.69 0.50
N LYS A 364 -26.66 49.90 0.03
CA LYS A 364 -27.59 51.04 0.06
C LYS A 364 -28.57 51.02 -1.12
N GLN A 365 -28.24 50.30 -2.19
CA GLN A 365 -29.00 50.28 -3.44
C GLN A 365 -29.69 48.94 -3.68
N TYR A 366 -29.15 47.85 -3.15
CA TYR A 366 -29.58 46.48 -3.39
C TYR A 366 -29.81 45.75 -2.07
N SER A 367 -30.77 44.82 -2.06
CA SER A 367 -30.97 43.98 -0.88
C SER A 367 -29.76 43.07 -0.64
N ARG A 368 -29.45 42.80 0.64
CA ARG A 368 -28.35 41.89 1.01
C ARG A 368 -28.52 40.50 0.40
N HIS A 369 -29.74 39.98 0.42
CA HIS A 369 -30.07 38.66 -0.13
C HIS A 369 -29.85 38.63 -1.65
N TYR A 370 -30.26 39.69 -2.37
CA TYR A 370 -29.99 39.81 -3.80
C TYR A 370 -28.49 39.89 -4.11
N LEU A 371 -27.72 40.70 -3.36
CA LEU A 371 -26.27 40.80 -3.56
C LEU A 371 -25.56 39.47 -3.30
N ILE A 372 -25.95 38.73 -2.27
CA ILE A 372 -25.42 37.38 -2.03
C ILE A 372 -25.72 36.47 -3.22
N ALA A 373 -26.97 36.46 -3.67
CA ALA A 373 -27.42 35.61 -4.76
C ALA A 373 -26.70 35.93 -6.08
N ILE A 374 -26.58 37.19 -6.46
CA ILE A 374 -25.90 37.58 -7.69
C ILE A 374 -24.38 37.30 -7.61
N PHE A 375 -23.75 37.46 -6.43
CA PHE A 375 -22.33 37.11 -6.28
C PHE A 375 -22.13 35.59 -6.33
N GLN A 376 -23.05 34.80 -5.78
CA GLN A 376 -23.06 33.35 -5.91
C GLN A 376 -23.18 32.93 -7.39
N GLN A 377 -24.15 33.47 -8.14
CA GLN A 377 -24.32 33.20 -9.57
C GLN A 377 -23.02 33.46 -10.34
N ARG A 378 -22.43 34.65 -10.18
CA ARG A 378 -21.21 35.03 -10.88
C ARG A 378 -19.99 34.22 -10.46
N PHE A 379 -19.96 33.76 -9.21
CA PHE A 379 -18.92 32.84 -8.75
C PHE A 379 -19.01 31.52 -9.50
N TYR A 380 -20.20 30.92 -9.60
CA TYR A 380 -20.38 29.67 -10.36
C TYR A 380 -19.96 29.84 -11.82
N GLU A 381 -20.42 30.89 -12.50
CA GLU A 381 -20.06 31.18 -13.89
C GLU A 381 -18.54 31.20 -14.11
N LEU A 382 -17.82 32.04 -13.34
CA LEU A 382 -16.38 32.20 -13.49
C LEU A 382 -15.62 30.95 -13.06
N LYS A 383 -16.00 30.33 -11.94
CA LYS A 383 -15.32 29.15 -11.41
C LYS A 383 -15.49 27.95 -12.35
N ILE A 384 -16.68 27.74 -12.90
CA ILE A 384 -16.96 26.70 -13.90
C ILE A 384 -16.16 26.97 -15.18
N ALA A 385 -16.08 28.22 -15.63
CA ALA A 385 -15.28 28.58 -16.81
C ALA A 385 -13.78 28.31 -16.58
N GLU A 386 -13.23 28.74 -15.44
CA GLU A 386 -11.83 28.50 -15.04
C GLU A 386 -11.51 27.01 -14.97
N LEU A 387 -12.36 26.21 -14.30
CA LEU A 387 -12.20 24.76 -14.20
C LEU A 387 -12.34 24.07 -15.56
N THR A 388 -13.29 24.50 -16.40
CA THR A 388 -13.47 23.96 -17.75
C THR A 388 -12.23 24.23 -18.62
N GLN A 389 -11.67 25.44 -18.55
CA GLN A 389 -10.43 25.78 -19.24
C GLN A 389 -9.25 24.93 -18.76
N ARG A 390 -9.08 24.78 -17.44
CA ARG A 390 -8.01 23.97 -16.85
C ARG A 390 -8.14 22.50 -17.22
N THR A 391 -9.33 21.92 -17.10
CA THR A 391 -9.59 20.51 -17.46
C THR A 391 -9.38 20.25 -18.95
N SER A 392 -9.77 21.18 -19.83
CA SER A 392 -9.51 21.09 -21.27
C SER A 392 -8.01 21.13 -21.59
N LYS A 393 -7.25 22.06 -20.98
CA LYS A 393 -5.80 22.15 -21.16
C LYS A 393 -5.08 20.87 -20.73
N LEU A 394 -5.42 20.35 -19.54
CA LEU A 394 -4.84 19.10 -19.03
C LEU A 394 -5.21 17.91 -19.89
N LYS A 395 -6.46 17.83 -20.35
CA LYS A 395 -6.92 16.77 -21.25
C LYS A 395 -6.10 16.75 -22.54
N ASN A 396 -5.94 17.90 -23.20
CA ASN A 396 -5.16 17.99 -24.45
C ASN A 396 -3.69 17.59 -24.23
N GLU A 397 -3.09 17.99 -23.11
CA GLU A 397 -1.72 17.59 -22.76
C GLU A 397 -1.58 16.07 -22.55
N LEU A 398 -2.58 15.44 -21.92
CA LEU A 398 -2.59 14.00 -21.64
C LEU A 398 -2.95 13.17 -22.88
N ASP A 399 -3.83 13.66 -23.75
CA ASP A 399 -4.24 12.97 -24.99
C ASP A 399 -3.06 12.86 -25.99
N LEU A 400 -2.10 13.79 -25.93
CA LEU A 400 -0.85 13.72 -26.71
C LEU A 400 0.17 12.71 -26.14
N TYR A 401 -0.04 12.22 -24.92
CA TYR A 401 0.90 11.34 -24.24
C TYR A 401 0.48 9.87 -24.35
N ASP A 402 1.25 9.07 -25.08
CA ASP A 402 1.01 7.63 -25.18
C ASP A 402 1.50 6.88 -23.93
N PHE A 403 0.63 6.83 -22.92
CA PHE A 403 0.87 6.05 -21.70
C PHE A 403 1.17 4.59 -22.01
N SER A 404 0.47 3.98 -22.97
CA SER A 404 0.60 2.55 -23.25
C SER A 404 1.99 2.23 -23.80
N ALA A 405 2.48 3.04 -24.74
CA ALA A 405 3.81 2.89 -25.30
C ALA A 405 4.90 3.12 -24.23
N LYS A 406 4.78 4.17 -23.42
CA LYS A 406 5.76 4.50 -22.38
C LYS A 406 5.83 3.46 -21.27
N MET A 407 4.69 2.93 -20.84
CA MET A 407 4.61 1.85 -19.86
C MET A 407 5.15 0.53 -20.40
N ARG A 408 4.94 0.25 -21.69
CA ARG A 408 5.55 -0.90 -22.37
C ARG A 408 7.07 -0.75 -22.44
N GLU A 409 7.57 0.39 -22.88
CA GLU A 409 9.01 0.69 -22.93
C GLU A 409 9.65 0.53 -21.54
N TYR A 410 9.02 1.08 -20.51
CA TYR A 410 9.47 0.94 -19.13
C TYR A 410 9.55 -0.54 -18.71
N SER A 411 8.52 -1.32 -19.04
CA SER A 411 8.43 -2.74 -18.67
C SER A 411 9.47 -3.59 -19.41
N GLU A 412 9.77 -3.27 -20.66
CA GLU A 412 10.81 -3.94 -21.46
C GLU A 412 12.20 -3.70 -20.88
N ILE A 413 12.54 -2.44 -20.56
CA ILE A 413 13.81 -2.10 -19.91
C ILE A 413 13.91 -2.77 -18.53
N SER A 414 12.82 -2.73 -17.75
CA SER A 414 12.73 -3.42 -16.45
C SER A 414 12.97 -4.92 -16.58
N ALA A 415 12.40 -5.58 -17.60
CA ALA A 415 12.56 -7.01 -17.84
C ALA A 415 14.00 -7.37 -18.23
N GLN A 416 14.67 -6.51 -19.01
CA GLN A 416 16.09 -6.70 -19.33
C GLN A 416 16.95 -6.63 -18.07
N LEU A 417 16.79 -5.58 -17.26
CA LEU A 417 17.51 -5.41 -16.00
C LEU A 417 17.26 -6.58 -15.04
N PHE A 418 16.02 -7.04 -14.94
CA PHE A 418 15.65 -8.20 -14.12
C PHE A 418 16.36 -9.47 -14.58
N ARG A 419 16.32 -9.78 -15.87
CA ARG A 419 17.01 -10.94 -16.46
C ARG A 419 18.52 -10.87 -16.26
N THR A 420 19.12 -9.69 -16.42
CA THR A 420 20.55 -9.49 -16.17
C THR A 420 20.91 -9.77 -14.71
N LYS A 421 20.10 -9.30 -13.75
CA LYS A 421 20.30 -9.62 -12.33
C LYS A 421 20.26 -11.13 -12.07
N LEU A 422 19.26 -11.82 -12.64
CA LEU A 422 19.15 -13.27 -12.52
C LEU A 422 20.35 -13.98 -13.15
N ALA A 423 20.80 -13.55 -14.34
CA ALA A 423 21.96 -14.11 -15.00
C ALA A 423 23.23 -13.98 -14.14
N TRP A 424 23.46 -12.82 -13.52
CA TRP A 424 24.59 -12.65 -12.60
C TRP A 424 24.49 -13.55 -11.36
N GLN A 425 23.28 -13.83 -10.87
CA GLN A 425 23.07 -14.66 -9.69
C GLN A 425 23.19 -16.16 -9.96
N TYR A 426 22.75 -16.62 -11.15
CA TYR A 426 22.52 -18.03 -11.45
C TYR A 426 23.32 -18.60 -12.63
N ALA A 427 23.77 -17.81 -13.61
CA ALA A 427 24.30 -18.34 -14.88
C ALA A 427 25.55 -19.23 -14.76
N ASN A 428 26.36 -19.05 -13.71
CA ASN A 428 27.58 -19.82 -13.48
C ASN A 428 27.43 -20.81 -12.30
N LYS A 429 26.21 -21.12 -11.88
CA LYS A 429 25.93 -22.02 -10.76
C LYS A 429 25.19 -23.25 -11.25
N ASN A 430 25.43 -24.38 -10.60
CA ASN A 430 24.56 -25.54 -10.75
C ASN A 430 23.32 -25.35 -9.87
N ARG A 431 22.17 -25.87 -10.33
CA ARG A 431 20.96 -25.88 -9.51
C ARG A 431 21.22 -26.70 -8.25
N LYS A 432 20.91 -26.14 -7.09
CA LYS A 432 20.88 -26.92 -5.84
C LYS A 432 19.79 -27.98 -5.97
N ILE A 433 20.18 -29.25 -5.82
CA ILE A 433 19.25 -30.38 -5.79
C ILE A 433 18.65 -30.47 -4.40
N TYR A 434 17.32 -30.57 -4.34
CA TYR A 434 16.57 -30.74 -3.11
C TYR A 434 16.06 -32.18 -3.00
N GLU A 435 16.02 -32.71 -1.78
CA GLU A 435 15.51 -34.04 -1.45
C GLU A 435 14.45 -33.90 -0.34
N LEU A 436 13.53 -34.87 -0.26
CA LEU A 436 12.55 -34.94 0.82
C LEU A 436 13.27 -35.47 2.06
N SER A 437 13.38 -34.62 3.08
CA SER A 437 13.95 -34.96 4.40
C SER A 437 13.04 -35.84 5.24
#